data_AF-A0A8J8K963-F1
#
_entry.id   AF-A0A8J8K963-F1
#
_cell.length_a   1.000
_cell.length_b   1.000
_cell.length_c   1.000
_cell.angle_alpha   90.00
_cell.angle_beta   90.00
_cell.angle_gamma   90.00
#
_symmetry.space_group_name_H-M   'P 1'
#
loop_
_entity.id
_entity.type
_entity.pdbx_description
1 polymer ?
#
loop_
_entity_poly.entity_id
_entity_poly.type
_entity_poly.pdbx_seq_one_letter_code
_entity_poly.pdbx_strand_id
1 'polypeptide(L)'
;MGEPIPHIIQSGENLMDIAKKLGLKDWHQLKEYHDSVSEEKTSETPFAGSTLMTPSQEEIYEMNGEEPPLDPVEEEKEAEQKQEEEKKKEEEDKKQEEVSKGEHDGKYFVVHGAKCVCDKAVNPMQTADLQVTSHKSIVLNDQSKKYLATEDDKTFIPPSATFGQCKLQPTTGGYLPCTLSPAPKWTKTYESTQVLGKKTLTEISELQCMIGGKITINKHGQTDSVSNAHADNTDPLELAAVNPAIKMPKKADTIPVIDSVEIILKPKI
;
A
#
# COMPACT_ATOMS: atom_id res chain seq x y z
N MET A 1 17.26 2.13 40.06
CA MET A 1 17.26 1.73 41.48
C MET A 1 17.01 2.99 42.26
N GLY A 2 15.78 3.13 42.75
CA GLY A 2 15.39 4.23 43.61
C GLY A 2 16.11 4.13 44.94
N GLU A 3 16.20 5.25 45.67
CA GLU A 3 16.82 5.21 46.99
C GLU A 3 15.93 4.43 47.97
N PRO A 4 16.50 3.52 48.80
CA PRO A 4 15.72 2.79 49.79
C PRO A 4 15.06 3.76 50.78
N ILE A 5 13.76 3.60 50.99
CA ILE A 5 12.97 4.49 51.86
C ILE A 5 12.92 3.88 53.28
N PRO A 6 13.44 4.55 54.32
CA PRO A 6 13.40 4.04 55.69
C PRO A 6 11.98 4.16 56.29
N HIS A 7 11.43 3.04 56.76
CA HIS A 7 10.12 2.93 57.39
C HIS A 7 10.24 2.42 58.83
N ILE A 8 9.68 3.14 59.81
CA ILE A 8 9.73 2.74 61.22
C ILE A 8 8.49 1.89 61.56
N ILE A 9 8.71 0.65 61.96
CA ILE A 9 7.66 -0.32 62.24
C ILE A 9 6.88 0.05 63.51
N GLN A 10 5.56 0.12 63.40
CA GLN A 10 4.67 0.48 64.51
C GLN A 10 4.31 -0.74 65.39
N SER A 11 3.83 -0.49 66.61
CA SER A 11 3.44 -1.56 67.54
C SER A 11 2.26 -2.38 67.00
N GLY A 12 2.48 -3.69 66.83
CA GLY A 12 1.48 -4.63 66.31
C GLY A 12 1.43 -4.74 64.78
N GLU A 13 2.30 -4.03 64.07
CA GLU A 13 2.41 -4.05 62.61
C GLU A 13 3.33 -5.22 62.16
N ASN A 14 2.88 -6.00 61.18
CA ASN A 14 3.63 -7.12 60.62
C ASN A 14 4.07 -6.82 59.17
N LEU A 15 5.02 -7.60 58.64
CA LEU A 15 5.55 -7.40 57.28
C LEU A 15 4.47 -7.51 56.20
N MET A 16 3.44 -8.32 56.42
CA MET A 16 2.33 -8.48 55.48
C MET A 16 1.48 -7.21 55.40
N ASP A 17 1.21 -6.57 56.54
CA ASP A 17 0.49 -5.32 56.62
C ASP A 17 1.28 -4.16 55.99
N ILE A 18 2.60 -4.15 56.19
CA ILE A 18 3.50 -3.15 55.57
C ILE A 18 3.55 -3.34 54.05
N ALA A 19 3.76 -4.58 53.58
CA ALA A 19 3.75 -4.90 52.15
C ALA A 19 2.43 -4.50 51.49
N LYS A 20 1.30 -4.80 52.15
CA LYS A 20 -0.02 -4.42 51.67
C LYS A 20 -0.24 -2.90 51.63
N LYS A 21 0.29 -2.17 52.62
CA LYS A 21 0.25 -0.69 52.63
C LYS A 21 1.09 -0.07 51.51
N LEU A 22 2.20 -0.70 51.16
CA LEU A 22 3.08 -0.29 50.06
C LEU A 22 2.55 -0.72 48.68
N GLY A 23 1.58 -1.63 48.62
CA GLY A 23 1.04 -2.15 47.36
C GLY A 23 1.81 -3.34 46.79
N LEU A 24 2.71 -3.96 47.56
CA LEU A 24 3.39 -5.19 47.17
C LEU A 24 2.44 -6.39 47.24
N LYS A 25 2.42 -7.21 46.18
CA LYS A 25 1.61 -8.44 46.13
C LYS A 25 2.19 -9.57 46.96
N ASP A 26 3.51 -9.65 47.04
CA ASP A 26 4.23 -10.63 47.86
C ASP A 26 5.04 -9.94 48.96
N TRP A 27 4.72 -10.27 50.21
CA TRP A 27 5.40 -9.71 51.37
C TRP A 27 6.80 -10.29 51.59
N HIS A 28 7.12 -11.46 51.02
CA HIS A 28 8.47 -12.04 51.10
C HIS A 28 9.48 -11.17 50.34
N GLN A 29 9.06 -10.55 49.25
CA GLN A 29 9.89 -9.61 48.47
C GLN A 29 10.32 -8.41 49.32
N LEU A 30 9.47 -7.93 50.24
CA LEU A 30 9.81 -6.84 51.16
C LEU A 30 10.93 -7.23 52.14
N LYS A 31 10.91 -8.48 52.61
CA LYS A 31 11.94 -9.03 53.48
C LYS A 31 13.26 -9.23 52.73
N GLU A 32 13.19 -9.81 51.54
CA GLU A 32 14.36 -10.00 50.66
C GLU A 32 15.00 -8.66 50.27
N TYR A 33 14.19 -7.65 49.96
CA TYR A 33 14.65 -6.30 49.66
C TYR A 33 15.42 -5.72 50.84
N HIS A 34 14.84 -5.74 52.05
CA HIS A 34 15.52 -5.24 53.24
C HIS A 34 16.83 -5.99 53.52
N ASP A 35 16.83 -7.32 53.47
CA ASP A 35 18.02 -8.15 53.70
C ASP A 35 19.11 -7.94 52.64
N SER A 36 18.75 -7.47 51.44
CA SER A 36 19.70 -7.16 50.36
C SER A 36 20.35 -5.77 50.48
N VAL A 37 19.68 -4.84 51.17
CA VAL A 37 20.08 -3.43 51.28
C VAL A 37 20.60 -3.08 52.69
N SER A 38 20.17 -3.83 53.71
CA SER A 38 20.54 -3.65 55.12
C SER A 38 21.46 -4.78 55.58
N GLU A 39 22.46 -4.46 56.41
CA GLU A 39 23.29 -5.47 57.08
C GLU A 39 22.53 -6.19 58.21
N GLU A 40 21.47 -5.55 58.73
CA GLU A 40 20.59 -6.11 59.75
C GLU A 40 19.47 -6.92 59.09
N LYS A 41 19.43 -8.23 59.37
CA LYS A 41 18.38 -9.10 58.85
C LYS A 41 17.07 -8.87 59.57
N THR A 42 15.98 -8.71 58.84
CA THR A 42 14.66 -8.56 59.45
C THR A 42 14.05 -9.94 59.77
N SER A 43 13.65 -10.14 61.02
CA SER A 43 12.92 -11.34 61.48
C SER A 43 11.50 -11.39 60.91
N GLU A 44 10.92 -12.60 60.82
CA GLU A 44 9.52 -12.78 60.37
C GLU A 44 8.50 -12.04 61.25
N THR A 45 8.88 -11.75 62.50
CA THR A 45 8.16 -10.87 63.43
C THR A 45 9.05 -9.67 63.74
N PRO A 46 8.87 -8.53 63.05
CA PRO A 46 9.63 -7.34 63.36
C PRO A 46 9.22 -6.75 64.72
N PHE A 47 10.16 -6.11 65.41
CA PHE A 47 9.91 -5.46 66.68
C PHE A 47 9.51 -4.00 66.47
N ALA A 48 8.55 -3.52 67.27
CA ALA A 48 8.12 -2.12 67.22
C ALA A 48 9.32 -1.18 67.43
N GLY A 49 9.53 -0.24 66.52
CA GLY A 49 10.64 0.71 66.55
C GLY A 49 11.87 0.33 65.71
N SER A 50 11.91 -0.84 65.08
CA SER A 50 12.97 -1.16 64.09
C SER A 50 12.74 -0.45 62.76
N THR A 51 13.83 -0.11 62.07
CA THR A 51 13.80 0.53 60.75
C THR A 51 13.83 -0.52 59.64
N LEU A 52 12.76 -0.61 58.87
CA LEU A 52 12.65 -1.41 57.66
C LEU A 52 13.02 -0.58 56.45
N MET A 53 13.84 -1.11 55.56
CA MET A 53 14.15 -0.47 54.28
C MET A 53 13.11 -0.95 53.26
N THR A 54 12.39 0.00 52.69
CA THR A 54 11.29 -0.26 51.77
C THR A 54 11.64 0.23 50.37
N PRO A 55 11.25 -0.52 49.33
CA PRO A 55 11.48 -0.14 47.94
C PRO A 55 10.70 1.12 47.55
N SER A 56 11.20 1.85 46.56
CA SER A 56 10.47 2.97 45.96
C SER A 56 9.22 2.49 45.21
N GLN A 57 8.25 3.38 44.96
CA GLN A 57 7.00 3.02 44.28
C GLN A 57 7.25 2.43 42.87
N GLU A 58 8.25 2.95 42.15
CA GLU A 58 8.71 2.43 40.85
C GLU A 58 9.22 0.98 40.96
N GLU A 59 10.04 0.70 41.97
CA GLU A 59 10.56 -0.65 42.22
C GLU A 59 9.46 -1.62 42.68
N ILE A 60 8.43 -1.13 43.38
CA ILE A 60 7.24 -1.92 43.73
C ILE A 60 6.47 -2.34 42.48
N TYR A 61 6.30 -1.44 41.50
CA TYR A 61 5.71 -1.78 40.21
C TYR A 61 6.54 -2.83 39.46
N GLU A 62 7.87 -2.65 39.40
CA GLU A 62 8.78 -3.63 38.81
C GLU A 62 8.72 -5.01 39.48
N MET A 63 8.73 -5.06 40.82
CA MET A 63 8.64 -6.30 41.61
C MET A 63 7.29 -7.00 41.49
N ASN A 64 6.21 -6.24 41.25
CA ASN A 64 4.88 -6.76 40.98
C ASN A 64 4.66 -7.16 39.51
N GLY A 65 5.61 -6.83 38.61
CA GLY A 65 5.45 -6.98 37.16
C GLY A 65 4.34 -6.11 36.59
N GLU A 66 4.06 -4.97 37.21
CA GLU A 66 3.06 -4.00 36.78
C GLU A 66 3.74 -2.82 36.11
N GLU A 67 3.11 -2.28 35.07
CA GLU A 67 3.53 -1.01 34.51
C GLU A 67 3.04 0.12 35.43
N PRO A 68 3.89 1.12 35.72
CA PRO A 68 3.44 2.31 36.43
C PRO A 68 2.23 2.93 35.70
N PRO A 69 1.19 3.37 36.41
CA PRO A 69 0.11 4.10 35.78
C PRO A 69 0.71 5.33 35.11
N LEU A 70 0.53 5.44 33.79
CA LEU A 70 0.96 6.60 33.02
C LEU A 70 0.31 7.85 33.63
N ASP A 71 1.12 8.86 33.90
CA ASP A 71 0.60 10.13 34.38
C ASP A 71 -0.37 10.69 33.33
N PRO A 72 -1.52 11.29 33.72
CA PRO A 72 -2.50 11.80 32.76
C PRO A 72 -1.90 12.75 31.71
N VAL A 73 -0.86 13.49 32.11
CA VAL A 73 -0.13 14.43 31.24
C VAL A 73 0.80 13.70 30.25
N GLU A 74 1.34 12.54 30.62
CA GLU A 74 2.16 11.71 29.72
C GLU A 74 1.27 10.93 28.74
N GLU A 75 0.14 10.41 29.21
CA GLU A 75 -0.86 9.75 28.36
C GLU A 75 -1.45 10.72 27.32
N GLU A 76 -1.77 11.95 27.70
CA GLU A 76 -2.21 13.01 26.77
C GLU A 76 -1.14 13.32 25.71
N LYS A 77 0.14 13.43 26.10
CA LYS A 77 1.23 13.70 25.16
C LYS A 77 1.46 12.56 24.17
N GLU A 78 1.40 11.31 24.62
CA GLU A 78 1.51 10.15 23.73
C GLU A 78 0.34 10.07 22.75
N ALA A 79 -0.88 10.38 23.21
CA ALA A 79 -2.05 10.42 22.36
C ALA A 79 -1.96 11.54 21.31
N GLU A 80 -1.51 12.74 21.70
CA GLU A 80 -1.26 13.85 20.77
C GLU A 80 -0.19 13.51 19.74
N GLN A 81 0.92 12.89 20.17
CA GLN A 81 1.99 12.45 19.25
C GLN A 81 1.49 11.44 18.22
N LYS A 82 0.73 10.42 18.66
CA LYS A 82 0.13 9.43 17.75
C LYS A 82 -0.83 10.08 16.75
N GLN A 83 -1.67 10.99 17.21
CA GLN A 83 -2.58 11.73 16.32
C GLN A 83 -1.81 12.61 15.31
N GLU A 84 -0.72 13.24 15.73
CA GLU A 84 0.10 14.06 14.85
C GLU A 84 0.85 13.22 13.80
N GLU A 85 1.35 12.05 14.17
CA GLU A 85 1.95 11.08 13.24
C GLU A 85 0.94 10.54 12.22
N GLU A 86 -0.24 10.13 12.67
CA GLU A 86 -1.32 9.68 11.77
C GLU A 86 -1.71 10.79 10.78
N LYS A 87 -1.86 12.02 11.27
CA LYS A 87 -2.20 13.17 10.44
C LYS A 87 -1.11 13.52 9.43
N LYS A 88 0.18 13.45 9.82
CA LYS A 88 1.31 13.63 8.89
C LYS A 88 1.31 12.56 7.80
N LYS A 89 1.04 11.29 8.17
CA LYS A 89 0.95 10.19 7.21
C LYS A 89 -0.19 10.38 6.21
N GLU A 90 -1.37 10.79 6.67
CA GLU A 90 -2.48 11.12 5.78
C GLU A 90 -2.18 12.30 4.83
N GLU A 91 -1.49 13.33 5.30
CA GLU A 91 -1.08 14.47 4.45
C GLU A 91 -0.03 14.07 3.41
N GLU A 92 0.91 13.18 3.76
CA GLU A 92 1.88 12.63 2.81
C GLU A 92 1.21 11.75 1.75
N ASP A 93 0.30 10.87 2.14
CA ASP A 93 -0.47 10.02 1.22
C ASP A 93 -1.30 10.89 0.25
N LYS A 94 -1.98 11.93 0.74
CA LYS A 94 -2.73 12.89 -0.11
C LYS A 94 -1.83 13.65 -1.08
N LYS A 95 -0.64 14.07 -0.64
CA LYS A 95 0.34 14.74 -1.52
C LYS A 95 0.86 13.78 -2.60
N GLN A 96 1.12 12.51 -2.25
CA GLN A 96 1.53 11.50 -3.23
C GLN A 96 0.42 11.21 -4.24
N GLU A 97 -0.84 11.13 -3.82
CA GLU A 97 -1.98 10.97 -4.72
C GLU A 97 -2.10 12.17 -5.70
N GLU A 98 -2.03 13.41 -5.20
CA GLU A 98 -2.09 14.62 -6.03
C GLU A 98 -0.93 14.70 -7.04
N VAL A 99 0.30 14.35 -6.63
CA VAL A 99 1.46 14.29 -7.53
C VAL A 99 1.27 13.20 -8.58
N SER A 100 0.84 12.00 -8.19
CA SER A 100 0.58 10.91 -9.13
C SER A 100 -0.47 11.32 -10.17
N LYS A 101 -1.52 12.02 -9.74
CA LYS A 101 -2.57 12.51 -10.62
C LYS A 101 -2.07 13.54 -11.63
N GLY A 102 -1.17 14.43 -11.23
CA GLY A 102 -0.51 15.35 -12.15
C GLY A 102 0.36 14.64 -13.20
N GLU A 103 1.09 13.58 -12.82
CA GLU A 103 1.95 12.83 -13.76
C GLU A 103 1.14 12.03 -14.79
N HIS A 104 -0.04 11.58 -14.41
CA HIS A 104 -0.96 10.81 -15.25
C HIS A 104 -1.92 11.69 -16.07
N ASP A 105 -1.91 13.01 -15.89
CA ASP A 105 -2.77 13.92 -16.65
C ASP A 105 -2.44 13.90 -18.15
N GLY A 106 -3.48 13.78 -18.97
CA GLY A 106 -3.35 13.63 -20.43
C GLY A 106 -2.75 12.28 -20.91
N LYS A 107 -2.60 11.28 -20.03
CA LYS A 107 -2.13 9.93 -20.41
C LYS A 107 -3.30 8.97 -20.65
N TYR A 108 -3.15 8.08 -21.64
CA TYR A 108 -4.17 7.08 -21.91
C TYR A 108 -4.10 5.91 -20.93
N PHE A 109 -5.28 5.42 -20.55
CA PHE A 109 -5.42 4.15 -19.83
C PHE A 109 -5.01 2.96 -20.70
N VAL A 110 -4.41 1.96 -20.07
CA VAL A 110 -3.95 0.75 -20.75
C VAL A 110 -5.07 -0.28 -20.75
N VAL A 111 -5.30 -0.93 -21.87
CA VAL A 111 -6.32 -1.99 -21.98
C VAL A 111 -5.73 -3.31 -22.43
N HIS A 112 -6.53 -4.37 -22.34
CA HIS A 112 -6.19 -5.69 -22.87
C HIS A 112 -5.74 -5.60 -24.35
N GLY A 113 -4.59 -6.19 -24.66
CA GLY A 113 -3.94 -6.12 -25.97
C GLY A 113 -3.02 -4.91 -26.16
N ALA A 114 -2.72 -4.16 -25.10
CA ALA A 114 -1.69 -3.12 -25.13
C ALA A 114 -0.33 -3.71 -25.54
N LYS A 115 0.40 -2.98 -26.39
CA LYS A 115 1.73 -3.43 -26.86
C LYS A 115 2.79 -2.91 -25.91
N CYS A 116 3.50 -3.81 -25.27
CA CYS A 116 4.63 -3.49 -24.39
C CYS A 116 5.96 -3.85 -25.05
N VAL A 117 7.03 -3.21 -24.62
CA VAL A 117 8.41 -3.46 -25.09
C VAL A 117 9.35 -3.64 -23.90
N CYS A 118 10.44 -4.38 -24.09
CA CYS A 118 11.48 -4.58 -23.08
C CYS A 118 12.79 -3.96 -23.57
N ASP A 119 13.46 -3.16 -22.73
CA ASP A 119 14.72 -2.48 -23.07
C ASP A 119 15.89 -3.46 -23.33
N LYS A 120 15.81 -4.67 -22.77
CA LYS A 120 16.81 -5.74 -22.96
C LYS A 120 16.47 -6.71 -24.09
N ALA A 121 15.43 -6.45 -24.87
CA ALA A 121 15.19 -7.21 -26.08
C ALA A 121 16.33 -7.00 -27.09
N VAL A 122 16.76 -8.08 -27.77
CA VAL A 122 17.74 -8.00 -28.86
C VAL A 122 17.17 -7.15 -30.01
N ASN A 123 15.92 -7.42 -30.38
CA ASN A 123 15.15 -6.59 -31.31
C ASN A 123 14.31 -5.57 -30.53
N PRO A 124 14.63 -4.26 -30.59
CA PRO A 124 13.89 -3.23 -29.85
C PRO A 124 12.46 -3.01 -30.37
N MET A 125 12.14 -3.47 -31.58
CA MET A 125 10.79 -3.42 -32.14
C MET A 125 9.92 -4.62 -31.72
N GLN A 126 10.49 -5.59 -31.00
CA GLN A 126 9.72 -6.75 -30.54
C GLN A 126 8.76 -6.32 -29.43
N THR A 127 7.47 -6.43 -29.71
CA THR A 127 6.40 -6.15 -28.75
C THR A 127 5.75 -7.42 -28.24
N ALA A 128 5.25 -7.36 -27.01
CA ALA A 128 4.33 -8.36 -26.45
C ALA A 128 3.00 -7.71 -26.08
N ASP A 129 1.90 -8.43 -26.25
CA ASP A 129 0.56 -7.94 -25.96
C ASP A 129 0.22 -8.24 -24.49
N LEU A 130 -0.09 -7.20 -23.71
CA LEU A 130 -0.51 -7.32 -22.32
C LEU A 130 -1.89 -7.98 -22.22
N GLN A 131 -1.99 -9.01 -21.39
CA GLN A 131 -3.25 -9.66 -21.08
C GLN A 131 -3.78 -9.22 -19.73
N VAL A 132 -4.94 -8.58 -19.76
CA VAL A 132 -5.75 -8.36 -18.56
C VAL A 132 -6.39 -9.66 -18.13
N THR A 133 -5.99 -10.14 -16.95
CA THR A 133 -6.47 -11.35 -16.28
C THR A 133 -7.08 -11.04 -14.91
N SER A 134 -6.83 -9.84 -14.36
CA SER A 134 -7.32 -9.37 -13.07
C SER A 134 -8.85 -9.32 -12.97
N HIS A 135 -9.53 -8.94 -14.06
CA HIS A 135 -10.98 -8.84 -14.12
C HIS A 135 -11.51 -8.86 -15.55
N LYS A 136 -12.84 -8.94 -15.69
CA LYS A 136 -13.56 -8.84 -16.98
C LYS A 136 -14.73 -7.85 -16.94
N SER A 137 -14.76 -6.97 -15.94
CA SER A 137 -15.91 -6.10 -15.63
C SER A 137 -15.88 -4.74 -16.33
N ILE A 138 -14.74 -4.06 -16.40
CA ILE A 138 -14.65 -2.72 -17.00
C ILE A 138 -14.10 -2.83 -18.42
N VAL A 139 -14.97 -2.62 -19.41
CA VAL A 139 -14.61 -2.58 -20.83
C VAL A 139 -14.53 -1.12 -21.26
N LEU A 140 -13.37 -0.71 -21.79
CA LEU A 140 -13.21 0.57 -22.45
C LEU A 140 -13.40 0.39 -23.96
N ASN A 141 -14.22 1.26 -24.58
CA ASN A 141 -14.57 1.27 -26.01
C ASN A 141 -15.44 0.10 -26.49
N ASP A 142 -16.66 0.00 -25.90
CA ASP A 142 -17.96 -0.65 -26.22
C ASP A 142 -18.11 -1.77 -27.30
N GLN A 143 -17.08 -2.16 -28.03
CA GLN A 143 -17.14 -3.15 -29.12
C GLN A 143 -16.01 -4.18 -29.10
N SER A 144 -15.19 -4.27 -28.05
CA SER A 144 -14.19 -5.35 -27.96
C SER A 144 -13.78 -5.65 -26.53
N LYS A 145 -13.24 -6.85 -26.28
CA LYS A 145 -12.75 -7.39 -24.98
C LYS A 145 -11.55 -6.61 -24.42
N LYS A 146 -11.62 -5.27 -24.41
CA LYS A 146 -10.59 -4.31 -24.00
C LYS A 146 -10.81 -3.93 -22.54
N TYR A 147 -10.54 -4.91 -21.68
CA TYR A 147 -10.60 -4.71 -20.24
C TYR A 147 -9.52 -3.71 -19.80
N LEU A 148 -9.83 -2.86 -18.83
CA LEU A 148 -8.86 -1.93 -18.25
C LEU A 148 -7.75 -2.71 -17.53
N ALA A 149 -6.48 -2.36 -17.74
CA ALA A 149 -5.36 -3.03 -17.08
C ALA A 149 -5.11 -2.45 -15.68
N THR A 150 -4.76 -3.33 -14.75
CA THR A 150 -4.48 -3.03 -13.34
C THR A 150 -3.06 -3.50 -12.98
N GLU A 151 -2.59 -3.11 -11.80
CA GLU A 151 -1.29 -3.52 -11.26
C GLU A 151 -1.10 -5.04 -11.07
N ASP A 152 -2.16 -5.83 -11.17
CA ASP A 152 -2.06 -7.30 -11.12
C ASP A 152 -1.82 -7.94 -12.48
N ASP A 153 -2.04 -7.19 -13.57
CA ASP A 153 -1.92 -7.71 -14.93
C ASP A 153 -0.45 -7.75 -15.36
N LYS A 154 0.13 -8.96 -15.29
CA LYS A 154 1.55 -9.23 -15.56
C LYS A 154 1.76 -10.35 -16.59
N THR A 155 0.68 -10.78 -17.24
CA THR A 155 0.70 -11.83 -18.27
C THR A 155 0.75 -11.21 -19.66
N PHE A 156 1.55 -11.79 -20.55
CA PHE A 156 1.80 -11.26 -21.88
C PHE A 156 1.70 -12.36 -22.95
N ILE A 157 1.34 -11.97 -24.17
CA ILE A 157 1.37 -12.81 -25.36
C ILE A 157 2.50 -12.35 -26.29
N PRO A 158 3.37 -13.26 -26.77
CA PRO A 158 3.38 -14.69 -26.48
C PRO A 158 3.93 -15.02 -25.08
N PRO A 159 3.50 -16.14 -24.44
CA PRO A 159 3.98 -16.54 -23.12
C PRO A 159 5.41 -17.09 -23.12
N SER A 160 5.88 -17.59 -24.27
CA SER A 160 7.27 -18.00 -24.49
C SER A 160 7.93 -17.04 -25.46
N ALA A 161 9.20 -16.73 -25.24
CA ALA A 161 9.94 -15.74 -26.00
C ALA A 161 9.17 -14.40 -26.09
N THR A 162 8.60 -13.95 -24.96
CA THR A 162 7.66 -12.82 -24.89
C THR A 162 8.17 -11.58 -25.61
N PHE A 163 9.43 -11.22 -25.39
CA PHE A 163 10.12 -10.12 -26.09
C PHE A 163 11.21 -10.63 -27.05
N GLY A 164 11.03 -11.82 -27.63
CA GLY A 164 12.00 -12.43 -28.55
C GLY A 164 13.22 -12.96 -27.82
N GLN A 165 14.43 -12.55 -28.23
CA GLN A 165 15.69 -12.90 -27.56
C GLN A 165 16.09 -11.86 -26.51
N CYS A 166 16.65 -12.30 -25.38
CA CYS A 166 17.01 -11.44 -24.25
C CYS A 166 18.52 -11.20 -24.17
N LYS A 167 18.96 -9.92 -24.21
CA LYS A 167 20.37 -9.52 -24.09
C LYS A 167 21.02 -9.92 -22.76
N LEU A 168 20.23 -10.14 -21.71
CA LEU A 168 20.70 -10.54 -20.39
C LEU A 168 20.83 -12.07 -20.23
N GLN A 169 20.54 -12.85 -21.27
CA GLN A 169 20.70 -14.31 -21.26
C GLN A 169 21.61 -14.78 -22.41
N PRO A 170 22.92 -14.49 -22.36
CA PRO A 170 23.87 -14.87 -23.41
C PRO A 170 24.14 -16.39 -23.44
N THR A 171 24.46 -16.92 -24.61
CA THR A 171 24.89 -18.30 -24.85
C THR A 171 26.07 -18.33 -25.81
N THR A 172 26.71 -19.50 -25.96
CA THR A 172 27.81 -19.73 -26.90
C THR A 172 27.47 -19.39 -28.35
N GLY A 173 26.19 -19.30 -28.73
CA GLY A 173 25.73 -19.00 -30.09
C GLY A 173 24.80 -17.79 -30.22
N GLY A 174 24.67 -16.94 -29.19
CA GLY A 174 23.80 -15.76 -29.23
C GLY A 174 23.09 -15.51 -27.90
N TYR A 175 21.77 -15.39 -27.95
CA TYR A 175 20.94 -15.08 -26.79
C TYR A 175 19.76 -16.04 -26.67
N LEU A 176 19.41 -16.43 -25.44
CA LEU A 176 18.23 -17.25 -25.18
C LEU A 176 16.94 -16.47 -25.43
N PRO A 177 15.83 -17.17 -25.75
CA PRO A 177 14.52 -16.57 -25.77
C PRO A 177 14.17 -16.00 -24.40
N CYS A 178 13.47 -14.87 -24.40
CA CYS A 178 13.03 -14.17 -23.21
C CYS A 178 12.09 -15.06 -22.39
N THR A 179 12.57 -15.53 -21.25
CA THR A 179 11.77 -16.14 -20.19
C THR A 179 11.31 -15.03 -19.25
N LEU A 180 10.12 -14.50 -19.47
CA LEU A 180 9.61 -13.37 -18.70
C LEU A 180 9.53 -13.72 -17.21
N SER A 181 10.20 -12.92 -16.37
CA SER A 181 10.14 -13.02 -14.92
C SER A 181 9.71 -11.67 -14.35
N PRO A 182 8.39 -11.37 -14.30
CA PRO A 182 7.91 -10.06 -13.93
C PRO A 182 8.10 -9.80 -12.43
N ALA A 183 8.42 -8.56 -12.07
CA ALA A 183 8.43 -8.11 -10.69
C ALA A 183 7.02 -8.21 -10.06
N PRO A 184 6.93 -8.29 -8.71
CA PRO A 184 5.63 -8.44 -8.05
C PRO A 184 4.70 -7.25 -8.27
N LYS A 185 5.23 -6.04 -8.46
CA LYS A 185 4.47 -4.79 -8.58
C LYS A 185 4.88 -3.99 -9.81
N TRP A 186 3.90 -3.30 -10.39
CA TRP A 186 4.13 -2.21 -11.34
C TRP A 186 4.60 -0.96 -10.61
N THR A 187 5.25 -0.07 -11.36
CA THR A 187 5.65 1.27 -10.91
C THR A 187 4.95 2.32 -11.78
N LYS A 188 4.76 3.53 -11.24
CA LYS A 188 3.98 4.60 -11.90
C LYS A 188 2.57 4.14 -12.27
N THR A 189 1.89 3.53 -11.30
CA THR A 189 0.47 3.16 -11.43
C THR A 189 -0.39 4.37 -11.05
N TYR A 190 -1.56 4.47 -11.64
CA TYR A 190 -2.46 5.58 -11.35
C TYR A 190 -3.32 5.25 -10.14
N GLU A 191 -3.13 6.00 -9.06
CA GLU A 191 -3.72 5.71 -7.75
C GLU A 191 -5.17 6.17 -7.65
N SER A 192 -5.51 7.28 -8.32
CA SER A 192 -6.85 7.89 -8.22
C SER A 192 -7.96 7.08 -8.88
N THR A 193 -7.65 6.33 -9.94
CA THR A 193 -8.61 5.41 -10.56
C THR A 193 -8.26 3.98 -10.20
N GLN A 194 -9.18 3.32 -9.48
CA GLN A 194 -9.01 1.93 -9.06
C GLN A 194 -10.12 1.04 -9.60
N VAL A 195 -9.76 -0.19 -9.97
CA VAL A 195 -10.71 -1.23 -10.35
C VAL A 195 -10.67 -2.33 -9.30
N LEU A 196 -11.79 -2.54 -8.61
CA LEU A 196 -11.88 -3.53 -7.52
C LEU A 196 -10.80 -3.33 -6.43
N GLY A 197 -10.48 -2.06 -6.11
CA GLY A 197 -9.45 -1.69 -5.13
C GLY A 197 -8.01 -1.81 -5.63
N LYS A 198 -7.79 -2.00 -6.94
CA LYS A 198 -6.46 -2.12 -7.56
C LYS A 198 -6.15 -0.92 -8.43
N LYS A 199 -4.92 -0.41 -8.35
CA LYS A 199 -4.46 0.74 -9.12
C LYS A 199 -4.45 0.43 -10.61
N THR A 200 -4.79 1.43 -11.44
CA THR A 200 -4.88 1.26 -12.89
C THR A 200 -3.57 1.56 -13.59
N LEU A 201 -3.37 0.97 -14.77
CA LEU A 201 -2.18 1.23 -15.59
C LEU A 201 -2.47 2.32 -16.63
N THR A 202 -1.46 3.15 -16.88
CA THR A 202 -1.45 4.19 -17.92
C THR A 202 -0.19 4.04 -18.78
N GLU A 203 -0.05 4.81 -19.85
CA GLU A 203 1.11 4.77 -20.76
C GLU A 203 2.48 4.92 -20.08
N ILE A 204 2.53 5.58 -18.93
CA ILE A 204 3.79 5.78 -18.19
C ILE A 204 4.08 4.67 -17.18
N SER A 205 3.17 3.71 -17.01
CA SER A 205 3.37 2.59 -16.10
C SER A 205 4.49 1.67 -16.58
N GLU A 206 5.36 1.27 -15.66
CA GLU A 206 6.53 0.45 -15.96
C GLU A 206 6.54 -0.81 -15.09
N LEU A 207 6.93 -1.94 -15.68
CA LEU A 207 7.11 -3.21 -14.97
C LEU A 207 8.58 -3.63 -15.04
N GLN A 208 9.19 -3.89 -13.89
CA GLN A 208 10.53 -4.46 -13.84
C GLN A 208 10.48 -5.97 -14.12
N CYS A 209 11.49 -6.49 -14.81
CA CYS A 209 11.76 -7.91 -14.93
C CYS A 209 12.87 -8.26 -13.94
N MET A 210 12.69 -9.31 -13.14
CA MET A 210 13.66 -9.74 -12.12
C MET A 210 15.02 -10.15 -12.70
N ILE A 211 15.09 -10.44 -14.01
CA ILE A 211 16.33 -10.69 -14.74
C ILE A 211 17.14 -9.38 -14.94
N GLY A 212 16.50 -8.20 -14.82
CA GLY A 212 17.13 -6.89 -14.96
C GLY A 212 16.68 -6.07 -16.17
N GLY A 213 15.59 -6.47 -16.83
CA GLY A 213 14.96 -5.69 -17.91
C GLY A 213 13.82 -4.80 -17.41
N LYS A 214 13.54 -3.72 -18.13
CA LYS A 214 12.43 -2.81 -17.90
C LYS A 214 11.42 -2.95 -19.03
N ILE A 215 10.16 -3.19 -18.66
CA ILE A 215 9.04 -3.31 -19.57
C ILE A 215 8.23 -2.02 -19.52
N THR A 216 8.02 -1.40 -20.68
CA THR A 216 7.24 -0.17 -20.82
C THR A 216 6.12 -0.37 -21.82
N ILE A 217 5.09 0.47 -21.74
CA ILE A 217 3.96 0.45 -22.66
C ILE A 217 4.30 1.30 -23.88
N ASN A 218 4.27 0.67 -25.06
CA ASN A 218 4.51 1.32 -26.35
C ASN A 218 3.19 1.74 -27.01
N LYS A 219 2.12 0.95 -26.84
CA LYS A 219 0.76 1.32 -27.26
C LYS A 219 -0.23 0.90 -26.19
N HIS A 220 -1.08 1.83 -25.76
CA HIS A 220 -2.11 1.61 -24.73
C HIS A 220 -3.19 0.58 -25.12
N GLY A 221 -3.30 0.22 -26.40
CA GLY A 221 -4.18 -0.86 -26.87
C GLY A 221 -5.65 -0.45 -27.06
N GLN A 222 -6.01 0.79 -26.73
CA GLN A 222 -7.34 1.32 -27.05
C GLN A 222 -7.51 1.42 -28.56
N THR A 223 -8.75 1.34 -29.05
CA THR A 223 -9.01 1.63 -30.46
C THR A 223 -9.06 3.13 -30.58
N ASP A 224 -8.25 3.71 -31.47
CA ASP A 224 -8.47 5.09 -31.95
C ASP A 224 -9.73 5.11 -32.83
N SER A 225 -10.89 4.70 -32.29
CA SER A 225 -12.08 5.37 -32.75
C SER A 225 -11.87 6.79 -32.26
N VAL A 226 -11.49 7.69 -33.17
CA VAL A 226 -11.73 9.13 -32.99
C VAL A 226 -13.15 9.20 -32.45
N SER A 227 -13.27 9.34 -31.14
CA SER A 227 -14.56 9.40 -30.52
C SER A 227 -15.07 10.76 -30.98
N ASN A 228 -15.98 10.71 -31.94
CA ASN A 228 -16.72 11.86 -32.41
C ASN A 228 -17.42 12.60 -31.27
N ALA A 229 -17.37 12.12 -30.02
CA ALA A 229 -17.76 12.87 -28.83
C ALA A 229 -17.00 14.22 -28.62
N HIS A 230 -15.74 14.36 -29.07
CA HIS A 230 -15.06 15.68 -29.08
C HIS A 230 -15.22 16.44 -30.40
N ALA A 231 -15.57 15.76 -31.50
CA ALA A 231 -15.86 16.40 -32.79
C ALA A 231 -17.31 16.89 -32.91
N ASP A 232 -18.25 16.31 -32.16
CA ASP A 232 -19.67 16.66 -32.20
C ASP A 232 -20.02 17.86 -31.28
N ASN A 233 -19.15 18.24 -30.35
CA ASN A 233 -19.30 19.42 -29.49
C ASN A 233 -18.37 20.59 -29.84
N THR A 234 -17.50 20.43 -30.85
CA THR A 234 -16.68 21.54 -31.34
C THR A 234 -17.43 22.21 -32.48
N ASP A 235 -17.81 23.48 -32.30
CA ASP A 235 -18.42 24.28 -33.36
C ASP A 235 -17.45 24.31 -34.58
N PRO A 236 -17.88 23.87 -35.77
CA PRO A 236 -17.07 23.91 -36.98
C PRO A 236 -16.47 25.29 -37.30
N LEU A 237 -17.10 26.37 -36.82
CA LEU A 237 -16.61 27.74 -36.97
C LEU A 237 -15.35 28.02 -36.13
N GLU A 238 -15.28 27.48 -34.91
CA GLU A 238 -14.13 27.64 -34.01
C GLU A 238 -12.91 26.88 -34.53
N LEU A 239 -13.10 25.65 -35.04
CA LEU A 239 -12.02 24.82 -35.55
C LEU A 239 -11.42 25.35 -36.87
N ALA A 240 -12.25 25.99 -37.70
CA ALA A 240 -11.81 26.66 -38.93
C ALA A 240 -11.02 27.95 -38.66
N ALA A 241 -11.25 28.61 -37.52
CA ALA A 241 -10.53 29.83 -37.13
C ALA A 241 -9.08 29.56 -36.70
N VAL A 242 -8.80 28.40 -36.09
CA VAL A 242 -7.45 28.06 -35.58
C VAL A 242 -6.55 27.37 -36.60
N ASN A 243 -7.09 26.67 -37.62
CA ASN A 243 -6.25 26.08 -38.66
C ASN A 243 -6.99 25.87 -40.00
N PRO A 244 -6.89 26.83 -40.94
CA PRO A 244 -7.59 26.79 -42.23
C PRO A 244 -7.21 25.61 -43.16
N ALA A 245 -6.16 24.84 -42.84
CA ALA A 245 -5.66 23.75 -43.67
C ALA A 245 -6.20 22.35 -43.31
N ILE A 246 -7.01 22.23 -42.26
CA ILE A 246 -7.60 20.94 -41.85
C ILE A 246 -8.78 20.60 -42.78
N LYS A 247 -8.66 19.50 -43.55
CA LYS A 247 -9.79 18.94 -44.30
C LYS A 247 -10.69 18.17 -43.34
N MET A 248 -11.95 18.62 -43.20
CA MET A 248 -12.95 17.94 -42.39
C MET A 248 -13.19 16.50 -42.89
N PRO A 249 -13.22 15.48 -42.01
CA PRO A 249 -13.65 14.14 -42.40
C PRO A 249 -15.13 14.20 -42.80
N LYS A 250 -15.45 13.70 -44.01
CA LYS A 250 -16.85 13.56 -44.45
C LYS A 250 -17.55 12.54 -43.54
N LYS A 251 -18.58 12.96 -42.80
CA LYS A 251 -19.51 12.04 -42.12
C LYS A 251 -20.11 11.11 -43.18
N ALA A 252 -19.96 9.81 -42.97
CA ALA A 252 -20.69 8.81 -43.74
C ALA A 252 -22.04 8.60 -43.04
N ASP A 253 -23.10 9.09 -43.66
CA ASP A 253 -24.48 8.88 -43.19
C ASP A 253 -24.89 7.44 -43.49
N THR A 254 -24.41 6.48 -42.70
CA THR A 254 -24.97 5.13 -42.69
C THR A 254 -26.02 5.04 -41.60
N ILE A 255 -27.28 5.20 -42.01
CA ILE A 255 -28.45 4.88 -41.18
C ILE A 255 -28.37 3.38 -40.85
N PRO A 256 -28.38 2.96 -39.57
CA PRO A 256 -28.33 1.55 -39.23
C PRO A 256 -29.65 0.87 -39.64
N VAL A 257 -29.58 -0.08 -40.57
CA VAL A 257 -30.69 -0.99 -40.90
C VAL A 257 -30.71 -2.09 -39.85
N ILE A 258 -31.77 -2.15 -39.05
CA ILE A 258 -32.00 -3.19 -38.04
C ILE A 258 -32.68 -4.38 -38.74
N ASP A 259 -31.96 -5.48 -38.94
CA ASP A 259 -32.47 -6.65 -39.68
C ASP A 259 -33.42 -7.55 -38.85
N SER A 260 -33.31 -7.53 -37.52
CA SER A 260 -34.29 -8.17 -36.62
C SER A 260 -34.07 -7.79 -35.16
N VAL A 261 -35.16 -7.67 -34.41
CA VAL A 261 -35.16 -7.51 -32.94
C VAL A 261 -35.77 -8.76 -32.32
N GLU A 262 -35.00 -9.50 -31.53
CA GLU A 262 -35.53 -10.60 -30.70
C GLU A 262 -35.87 -10.08 -29.29
N ILE A 263 -37.14 -10.21 -28.90
CA ILE A 263 -37.61 -9.89 -27.55
C ILE A 263 -37.48 -11.14 -26.69
N ILE A 264 -36.45 -11.18 -25.83
CA ILE A 264 -36.29 -12.25 -24.84
C ILE A 264 -37.20 -11.95 -23.64
N LEU A 265 -38.37 -12.59 -23.59
CA LEU A 265 -39.23 -12.60 -22.41
C LEU A 265 -38.69 -13.63 -21.40
N LYS A 266 -38.08 -13.15 -20.31
CA LYS A 266 -37.71 -14.02 -19.18
C LYS A 266 -38.98 -14.43 -18.42
N PRO A 267 -39.23 -15.74 -18.21
CA PRO A 267 -40.32 -16.17 -17.34
C PRO A 267 -39.99 -15.86 -15.89
N LYS A 268 -40.99 -15.35 -15.16
CA LYS A 268 -40.93 -15.04 -13.74
C LYS A 268 -41.07 -16.35 -12.96
N ILE A 269 -40.02 -16.74 -12.23
CA ILE A 269 -40.09 -17.72 -11.13
C ILE A 269 -39.65 -17.00 -9.88
#